data_AF-A0A1Q7ZJJ5-F1
#
_entry.id   AF-A0A1Q7ZJJ5-F1
#
_cell.length_a   1.000
_cell.length_b   1.000
_cell.length_c   1.000
_cell.angle_alpha   90.00
_cell.angle_beta   90.00
_cell.angle_gamma   90.00
#
_symmetry.space_group_name_H-M   'P 1'
#
loop_
_entity.id
_entity.type
_entity.pdbx_description
1 polymer ?
#
loop_
_entity_poly.entity_id
_entity_poly.type
_entity_poly.pdbx_seq_one_letter_code
_entity_poly.pdbx_strand_id
1 'polypeptide(L)'
;MARGLEKNLFAGFNYSVAELVVFTLAALGLLLGPAMTGAVGTAPAASAGRPGLALLGWVPFAAQATVVWSALRLQTRRYGGNPIVLSLLYPAAGLLLIGAAWNSALRTLARGGVRWRDTFYPLEELRAGRVRAGAGHRYGRD
;
A
#
# COMPACT_ATOMS: atom_id res chain seq x y z
N MET A 1 12.19 -9.15 -3.12
CA MET A 1 11.59 -7.83 -3.44
C MET A 1 11.39 -7.75 -4.95
N ALA A 2 10.17 -7.52 -5.40
CA ALA A 2 9.76 -7.64 -6.81
C ALA A 2 10.31 -6.46 -7.64
N ARG A 3 11.52 -6.64 -8.18
CA ARG A 3 12.32 -5.62 -8.91
C ARG A 3 11.61 -4.93 -10.08
N GLY A 4 10.48 -5.43 -10.57
CA GLY A 4 9.69 -4.82 -11.65
C GLY A 4 8.67 -3.79 -11.16
N LEU A 5 7.89 -4.13 -10.11
CA LEU A 5 6.83 -3.26 -9.57
C LEU A 5 7.41 -2.03 -8.86
N GLU A 6 8.53 -2.21 -8.15
CA GLU A 6 9.23 -1.17 -7.40
C GLU A 6 9.70 0.01 -8.26
N LYS A 7 9.87 -0.18 -9.57
CA LYS A 7 10.57 0.80 -10.41
C LYS A 7 9.76 2.07 -10.65
N ASN A 8 8.42 2.00 -10.63
CA ASN A 8 7.55 3.11 -11.01
C ASN A 8 6.36 3.36 -10.08
N LEU A 9 6.30 2.72 -8.90
CA LEU A 9 5.18 2.92 -7.97
C LEU A 9 5.03 4.38 -7.54
N PHE A 10 6.13 5.13 -7.39
CA PHE A 10 6.05 6.55 -7.00
C PHE A 10 5.36 7.44 -8.05
N ALA A 11 5.33 7.02 -9.32
CA ALA A 11 4.60 7.71 -10.37
C ALA A 11 3.08 7.71 -10.11
N GLY A 12 2.55 6.66 -9.47
CA GLY A 12 1.14 6.59 -9.08
C GLY A 12 0.73 7.60 -8.00
N PHE A 13 1.71 8.26 -7.36
CA PHE A 13 1.52 9.31 -6.37
C PHE A 13 1.98 10.68 -6.91
N ASN A 14 2.03 10.85 -8.23
CA ASN A 14 2.46 12.08 -8.90
C ASN A 14 3.82 12.59 -8.41
N TYR A 15 4.71 11.69 -7.99
CA TYR A 15 6.00 12.02 -7.38
C TYR A 15 5.92 12.96 -6.16
N SER A 16 4.77 12.92 -5.47
CA SER A 16 4.43 13.68 -4.26
C SER A 16 4.62 12.81 -3.02
N VAL A 17 5.53 13.23 -2.15
CA VAL A 17 5.72 12.57 -0.84
C VAL A 17 4.49 12.76 0.04
N ALA A 18 3.79 13.88 -0.08
CA ALA A 18 2.56 14.13 0.66
C ALA A 18 1.47 13.12 0.28
N GLU A 19 1.25 12.88 -1.02
CA GLU A 19 0.30 11.86 -1.48
C GLU A 19 0.69 10.46 -1.00
N LEU A 20 1.98 10.13 -1.03
CA LEU A 20 2.48 8.85 -0.51
C LEU A 20 2.26 8.70 1.01
N VAL A 21 2.45 9.78 1.79
CA VAL A 21 2.17 9.78 3.24
C VAL A 21 0.68 9.60 3.50
N VAL A 22 -0.18 10.34 2.80
CA VAL A 22 -1.64 10.21 2.91
C VAL A 22 -2.07 8.78 2.56
N PHE A 23 -1.57 8.23 1.46
CA PHE A 23 -1.79 6.83 1.08
C PHE A 23 -1.33 5.87 2.18
N THR A 24 -0.14 6.09 2.74
CA THR A 24 0.42 5.21 3.78
C THR A 24 -0.46 5.22 5.03
N LEU A 25 -0.88 6.40 5.49
CA LEU A 25 -1.74 6.55 6.66
C LEU A 25 -3.13 5.94 6.41
N ALA A 26 -3.72 6.21 5.24
CA ALA A 26 -5.01 5.63 4.87
C ALA A 26 -4.92 4.10 4.73
N ALA A 27 -3.87 3.57 4.11
CA ALA A 27 -3.65 2.14 3.94
C ALA A 27 -3.42 1.44 5.28
N LEU A 28 -2.59 2.00 6.17
CA LEU A 28 -2.38 1.47 7.52
C LEU A 28 -3.66 1.57 8.37
N GLY A 29 -4.38 2.68 8.29
CA GLY A 29 -5.66 2.87 8.98
C GLY A 29 -6.70 1.86 8.51
N LEU A 30 -6.81 1.61 7.20
CA LEU A 30 -7.71 0.60 6.67
C LEU A 30 -7.24 -0.82 7.05
N LEU A 31 -5.95 -1.09 6.97
CA LEU A 31 -5.38 -2.42 7.21
C LEU A 31 -5.43 -2.83 8.69
N LEU A 32 -5.08 -1.92 9.60
CA LEU A 32 -4.89 -2.19 11.02
C LEU A 32 -5.96 -1.55 11.90
N GLY A 33 -6.59 -0.47 11.46
CA GLY A 33 -7.56 0.30 12.26
C GLY A 33 -8.69 -0.55 12.83
N PRO A 34 -9.36 -1.41 12.06
CA PRO A 34 -10.42 -2.29 12.58
C PRO A 34 -9.94 -3.26 13.67
N ALA A 35 -8.72 -3.78 13.56
CA ALA A 35 -8.13 -4.63 14.60
C ALA A 35 -7.74 -3.80 15.84
N MET A 36 -7.22 -2.59 15.64
CA MET A 36 -6.87 -1.65 16.71
C MET A 36 -8.10 -1.20 17.50
N THR A 37 -9.25 -0.96 16.85
CA THR A 37 -10.50 -0.63 17.55
C THR A 37 -10.96 -1.78 18.44
N GLY A 38 -10.82 -3.02 17.98
CA GLY A 38 -11.11 -4.21 18.78
C GLY A 38 -10.19 -4.32 19.99
N ALA A 39 -8.88 -4.21 19.77
CA ALA A 39 -7.86 -4.34 20.82
C ALA A 39 -7.92 -3.23 21.87
N VAL A 40 -8.17 -1.98 21.47
CA VAL A 40 -8.33 -0.85 22.40
C VAL A 40 -9.66 -0.91 23.13
N GLY A 41 -10.72 -1.38 22.48
CA GLY A 41 -12.06 -1.49 23.08
C GLY A 41 -12.21 -2.62 24.09
N THR A 42 -11.41 -3.69 23.98
CA THR A 42 -11.52 -4.86 24.88
C THR A 42 -11.03 -4.59 26.30
N ALA A 43 -9.88 -3.93 26.49
CA ALA A 43 -9.30 -3.75 27.82
C ALA A 43 -10.18 -2.93 28.78
N PRO A 44 -10.78 -1.79 28.38
CA PRO A 44 -11.69 -1.01 29.23
C PRO A 44 -13.05 -1.69 29.44
N ALA A 45 -13.57 -2.40 28.43
CA ALA A 45 -14.85 -3.09 28.54
C ALA A 45 -14.80 -4.31 29.46
N ALA A 46 -13.64 -5.00 29.49
CA ALA A 46 -13.38 -6.09 30.41
C ALA A 46 -13.24 -5.59 31.85
N SER A 47 -12.52 -4.49 32.09
CA SER A 47 -12.36 -3.91 33.43
C SER A 47 -13.65 -3.29 33.99
N ALA A 48 -14.57 -2.85 33.13
CA ALA A 48 -15.89 -2.35 33.51
C ALA A 48 -16.94 -3.45 33.76
N GLY A 49 -16.58 -4.74 33.68
CA GLY A 49 -17.51 -5.86 33.88
C GLY A 49 -18.58 -5.98 32.78
N ARG A 50 -18.34 -5.42 31.59
CA ARG A 50 -19.28 -5.41 30.45
C ARG A 50 -18.68 -6.13 29.23
N PRO A 51 -18.46 -7.45 29.30
CA PRO A 51 -17.81 -8.20 28.23
C PRO A 51 -18.57 -8.15 26.90
N GLY A 52 -19.90 -7.97 26.92
CA GLY A 52 -20.70 -7.77 25.71
C GLY A 52 -20.32 -6.50 24.91
N LEU A 53 -19.90 -5.43 25.59
CA LEU A 53 -19.42 -4.21 24.93
C LEU A 53 -18.02 -4.39 24.33
N ALA A 54 -17.22 -5.31 24.88
CA ALA A 54 -15.91 -5.66 24.32
C ALA A 54 -16.05 -6.30 22.92
N LEU A 55 -17.12 -7.08 22.70
CA LEU A 55 -17.42 -7.70 21.40
C LEU A 55 -17.81 -6.68 20.34
N LEU A 56 -18.44 -5.55 20.73
CA LEU A 56 -18.80 -4.49 19.78
C LEU A 56 -17.57 -3.81 19.16
N GLY A 57 -16.46 -3.74 19.91
CA GLY A 57 -15.19 -3.21 19.39
C GLY A 57 -14.61 -4.00 18.21
N TRP A 58 -14.98 -5.28 18.09
CA TRP A 58 -14.53 -6.17 17.01
C TRP A 58 -15.44 -6.16 15.77
N VAL A 59 -16.61 -5.50 15.83
CA VAL A 59 -17.53 -5.42 14.69
C VAL A 59 -16.86 -4.86 13.43
N PRO A 60 -16.07 -3.76 13.48
CA PRO A 60 -15.36 -3.27 12.31
C PRO A 60 -14.38 -4.30 11.72
N PHE A 61 -13.68 -5.05 12.58
CA PHE A 61 -12.75 -6.09 12.15
C PHE A 61 -13.48 -7.24 11.47
N ALA A 62 -14.58 -7.72 12.06
CA ALA A 62 -15.41 -8.78 11.47
C ALA A 62 -15.98 -8.36 10.11
N ALA A 63 -16.43 -7.10 9.97
CA ALA A 63 -16.90 -6.55 8.70
C ALA A 63 -15.78 -6.52 7.66
N GLN A 64 -14.59 -6.01 8.02
CA GLN A 64 -13.42 -6.00 7.14
C GLN A 64 -13.03 -7.42 6.71
N ALA A 65 -12.91 -8.35 7.65
CA ALA A 65 -12.55 -9.75 7.37
C ALA A 65 -13.55 -10.40 6.40
N THR A 66 -14.85 -10.11 6.57
CA THR A 66 -15.90 -10.60 5.68
C THR A 66 -15.75 -10.04 4.26
N VAL A 67 -15.48 -8.74 4.11
CA VAL A 67 -15.25 -8.09 2.81
C VAL A 67 -14.02 -8.67 2.12
N VAL A 68 -12.89 -8.75 2.82
CA VAL A 68 -11.61 -9.29 2.30
C VAL A 68 -11.79 -10.74 1.86
N TRP A 69 -12.37 -11.59 2.71
CA TRP A 69 -12.61 -12.99 2.40
C TRP A 69 -13.53 -13.15 1.19
N SER A 70 -14.63 -12.38 1.13
CA SER A 70 -15.58 -12.45 0.03
C SER A 70 -14.94 -12.04 -1.30
N ALA A 71 -14.17 -10.94 -1.31
CA ALA A 71 -13.47 -10.46 -2.49
C ALA A 71 -12.43 -11.48 -2.99
N LEU A 72 -11.61 -12.03 -2.09
CA LEU A 72 -10.60 -13.01 -2.44
C LEU A 72 -11.21 -14.34 -2.89
N ARG A 73 -12.32 -14.77 -2.27
CA ARG A 73 -13.08 -15.94 -2.72
C ARG A 73 -13.64 -15.79 -4.13
N LEU A 74 -14.11 -14.60 -4.50
CA LEU A 74 -14.52 -14.33 -5.88
C LEU A 74 -13.31 -14.33 -6.83
N GLN A 75 -12.19 -13.77 -6.40
CA GLN A 75 -10.95 -13.75 -7.19
C GLN A 75 -10.41 -15.15 -7.45
N THR A 76 -10.40 -16.05 -6.45
CA THR A 76 -9.93 -17.43 -6.60
C THR A 76 -10.79 -18.25 -7.57
N ARG A 77 -12.06 -17.88 -7.80
CA ARG A 77 -12.88 -18.53 -8.84
C ARG A 77 -12.36 -18.24 -10.25
N ARG A 78 -11.70 -17.11 -10.46
CA ARG A 78 -11.17 -16.70 -11.77
C ARG A 78 -9.70 -17.05 -11.97
N TYR A 79 -8.89 -16.92 -10.92
CA TYR A 79 -7.43 -17.05 -11.02
C TYR A 79 -6.87 -18.26 -10.27
N GLY A 80 -7.72 -19.08 -9.64
CA GLY A 80 -7.31 -20.21 -8.82
C GLY A 80 -6.75 -19.80 -7.45
N GLY A 81 -6.28 -20.79 -6.69
CA GLY A 81 -5.71 -20.60 -5.34
C GLY A 81 -6.69 -20.84 -4.19
N ASN A 82 -6.19 -20.71 -2.96
CA ASN A 82 -6.96 -20.93 -1.75
C ASN A 82 -7.35 -19.58 -1.10
N PRO A 83 -8.66 -19.26 -1.00
CA PRO A 83 -9.11 -17.96 -0.49
C PRO A 83 -8.77 -17.74 0.98
N ILE A 84 -8.68 -18.79 1.80
CA ILE A 84 -8.28 -18.68 3.20
C ILE A 84 -6.81 -18.26 3.29
N VAL A 85 -5.93 -18.93 2.54
CA VAL A 85 -4.50 -18.59 2.50
C VAL A 85 -4.29 -17.15 2.03
N LEU A 86 -4.97 -16.74 0.96
CA LEU A 86 -4.87 -15.36 0.46
C LEU A 86 -5.39 -14.33 1.48
N SER A 87 -6.46 -14.66 2.21
CA SER A 87 -7.03 -13.79 3.24
C SER A 87 -6.08 -13.62 4.42
N LEU A 88 -5.38 -14.69 4.82
CA LEU A 88 -4.34 -14.63 5.86
C LEU A 88 -3.10 -13.84 5.41
N LEU A 89 -2.79 -13.86 4.12
CA LEU A 89 -1.68 -13.09 3.54
C LEU A 89 -2.03 -11.63 3.25
N TYR A 90 -3.30 -11.23 3.33
CA TYR A 90 -3.75 -9.87 3.04
C TYR A 90 -3.00 -8.78 3.83
N PRO A 91 -2.79 -8.91 5.16
CA PRO A 91 -2.01 -7.92 5.91
C PRO A 91 -0.56 -7.80 5.40
N ALA A 92 0.09 -8.94 5.13
CA ALA A 92 1.44 -8.96 4.60
C ALA A 92 1.50 -8.33 3.20
N ALA A 93 0.52 -8.57 2.34
CA ALA A 93 0.43 -7.96 1.02
C ALA A 93 0.28 -6.44 1.09
N GLY A 94 -0.55 -5.93 2.01
CA GLY A 94 -0.71 -4.49 2.25
C GLY A 94 0.60 -3.82 2.70
N LEU A 95 1.29 -4.42 3.67
CA LEU A 95 2.60 -3.92 4.14
C LEU A 95 3.67 -3.99 3.04
N LEU A 96 3.68 -5.05 2.23
CA LEU A 96 4.57 -5.16 1.08
C LEU A 96 4.30 -4.08 0.04
N LEU A 97 3.04 -3.74 -0.23
CA LEU A 97 2.68 -2.65 -1.14
C LEU A 97 3.18 -1.29 -0.63
N ILE A 98 2.95 -0.99 0.65
CA ILE A 98 3.45 0.23 1.29
C ILE A 98 4.98 0.29 1.21
N GLY A 99 5.66 -0.79 1.58
CA GLY A 99 7.12 -0.88 1.53
C GLY A 99 7.67 -0.73 0.10
N ALA A 100 7.00 -1.33 -0.89
CA ALA A 100 7.37 -1.18 -2.30
C ALA A 100 7.17 0.26 -2.81
N ALA A 101 6.10 0.93 -2.39
CA ALA A 101 5.84 2.34 -2.73
C ALA A 101 6.91 3.27 -2.15
N TRP A 102 7.27 3.11 -0.88
CA TRP A 102 8.35 3.88 -0.25
C TRP A 102 9.72 3.58 -0.84
N ASN A 103 10.06 2.31 -1.08
CA ASN A 103 11.31 1.95 -1.73
C ASN A 103 11.40 2.54 -3.15
N SER A 104 10.28 2.60 -3.89
CA SER A 104 10.21 3.30 -5.18
C SER A 104 10.49 4.79 -5.01
N ALA A 105 9.80 5.45 -4.10
CA ALA A 105 9.92 6.89 -3.86
C ALA A 105 11.33 7.29 -3.41
N LEU A 106 11.88 6.60 -2.42
CA LEU A 106 13.23 6.86 -1.90
C LEU A 106 14.29 6.72 -3.00
N ARG A 107 14.18 5.69 -3.85
CA ARG A 107 15.11 5.52 -4.98
C ARG A 107 14.97 6.62 -6.03
N THR A 108 13.75 7.04 -6.33
CA THR A 108 13.50 8.13 -7.29
C THR A 108 14.01 9.47 -6.76
N LEU A 109 13.76 9.78 -5.50
CA LEU A 109 14.23 11.00 -4.84
C LEU A 109 15.76 11.03 -4.74
N ALA A 110 16.38 9.93 -4.28
CA ALA A 110 17.83 9.83 -4.14
C ALA A 110 18.58 9.95 -5.48
N ARG A 111 17.96 9.54 -6.58
CA ARG A 111 18.52 9.66 -7.94
C ARG A 111 18.15 10.96 -8.64
N GLY A 112 17.27 11.77 -8.06
CA GLY A 112 16.71 12.96 -8.72
C GLY A 112 15.87 12.64 -9.96
N GLY A 113 15.38 11.40 -10.12
CA GLY A 113 14.68 10.99 -11.34
C GLY A 113 14.47 9.48 -11.49
N VAL A 114 13.85 9.09 -12.60
CA VAL A 114 13.53 7.69 -12.93
C VAL A 114 14.34 7.26 -14.15
N ARG A 115 14.94 6.06 -14.09
CA ARG A 115 15.59 5.44 -15.23
C ARG A 115 14.70 4.39 -15.86
N TRP A 116 14.41 4.53 -17.15
CA TRP A 116 13.55 3.64 -17.91
C TRP A 116 14.12 3.42 -19.32
N ARG A 117 14.32 2.15 -19.71
CA ARG A 117 14.88 1.76 -21.03
C ARG A 117 16.09 2.62 -21.44
N ASP A 118 17.11 2.63 -20.58
CA ASP A 118 18.38 3.38 -20.78
C ASP A 118 18.23 4.90 -20.94
N THR A 119 17.07 5.44 -20.54
CA THR A 119 16.79 6.87 -20.53
C THR A 119 16.57 7.33 -19.09
N PHE A 120 17.21 8.43 -18.69
CA PHE A 120 17.00 9.08 -17.40
C PHE A 120 16.01 10.23 -17.55
N TYR A 121 14.94 10.19 -16.75
CA TYR A 121 13.89 11.21 -16.68
C TYR A 121 14.05 11.99 -15.37
N PRO A 122 14.44 13.27 -15.43
CA PRO A 122 14.56 14.13 -14.26
C PRO A 122 13.23 14.25 -13.50
N LEU A 123 13.33 14.27 -12.17
CA LEU A 123 12.16 14.34 -11.28
C LEU A 123 11.33 15.62 -11.48
N GLU A 124 11.99 16.74 -11.77
CA GLU A 124 11.32 18.03 -11.98
C GLU A 124 10.42 18.00 -13.22
N GLU A 125 10.89 17.41 -14.32
CA GLU A 125 10.11 17.25 -15.54
C GLU A 125 8.93 16.30 -15.34
N LEU A 126 9.18 15.20 -14.61
CA LEU A 126 8.15 14.22 -14.24
C LEU A 126 7.04 14.87 -13.39
N ARG A 127 7.39 15.70 -12.41
CA ARG A 127 6.43 16.46 -11.59
C ARG A 127 5.67 17.51 -12.38
N ALA A 128 6.30 18.12 -13.36
CA ALA A 128 5.66 19.11 -14.22
C ALA A 128 4.68 18.48 -15.24
N GLY A 129 4.55 17.15 -15.27
CA GLY A 129 3.77 16.42 -16.28
C GLY A 129 4.35 16.57 -17.68
N ARG A 130 5.60 17.04 -17.81
CA ARG A 130 6.25 17.33 -19.09
C ARG A 130 7.08 16.13 -19.53
N VAL A 131 6.44 14.97 -19.71
CA VAL A 131 7.09 13.85 -20.41
C VAL A 131 7.03 14.11 -21.91
N ARG A 132 7.71 15.18 -22.36
CA ARG A 132 7.83 15.52 -23.78
C ARG A 132 8.76 14.48 -24.43
N ALA A 133 8.47 14.07 -25.65
CA ALA A 133 9.41 13.25 -26.42
C ALA A 133 10.77 13.99 -26.49
N GLY A 134 11.84 13.36 -25.96
CA GLY A 134 13.18 13.95 -25.89
C GLY A 134 13.59 14.60 -24.56
N ALA A 135 12.71 14.63 -23.54
CA ALA A 135 13.06 15.18 -22.22
C ALA A 135 14.04 14.27 -21.44
N GLY A 136 14.03 12.97 -21.76
CA GLY A 136 14.94 12.01 -21.18
C GLY A 136 16.33 12.02 -21.83
N HIS A 137 17.38 11.88 -21.02
CA HIS A 137 18.77 11.84 -21.46
C HIS A 137 19.28 10.39 -21.49
N ARG A 138 20.15 10.04 -22.45
CA ARG A 138 20.71 8.69 -22.54
C ARG A 138 21.58 8.41 -21.32
N TYR A 139 21.28 7.34 -20.60
CA TYR A 139 22.00 6.96 -19.39
C TYR A 139 23.41 6.45 -19.74
N GLY A 140 24.45 6.97 -19.09
CA GLY A 140 25.84 6.51 -19.26
C GLY A 140 26.67 7.22 -20.33
N ARG A 141 26.38 8.49 -20.62
CA ARG A 141 27.31 9.39 -21.34
C ARG A 141 27.65 10.57 -20.43
N ASP A 142 28.58 10.32 -19.52
CA ASP A 142 29.56 11.30 -19.00
C ASP A 142 30.94 10.70 -19.25
#